data_AF-A0A8H5BDS4-F1
#
_entry.id   AF-A0A8H5BDS4-F1
#
_cell.length_a   1.000
_cell.length_b   1.000
_cell.length_c   1.000
_cell.angle_alpha   90.00
_cell.angle_beta   90.00
_cell.angle_gamma   90.00
#
_symmetry.space_group_name_H-M   'P 1'
#
loop_
_entity.id
_entity.type
_entity.pdbx_description
1 polymer ?
#
loop_
_entity_poly.entity_id
_entity_poly.type
_entity_poly.pdbx_seq_one_letter_code
_entity_poly.pdbx_strand_id
1 'polypeptide(L)'
;MPLFGSRRTHTVGTTTTSSRRRGGGLFHRRDKDRVAGGYKAALSNPNTTRSGRKHAKHELRAMGRGRETHVPFMTKVKRALGIRSTPRNTRRTRY
;
A
#
# COMPACT_ATOMS: atom_id res chain seq x y z
N MET A 1 55.92 -10.43 11.30
CA MET A 1 54.59 -11.04 11.26
C MET A 1 53.79 -10.65 12.50
N PRO A 2 52.67 -9.92 12.35
CA PRO A 2 51.50 -9.99 13.27
C PRO A 2 50.18 -10.18 12.46
N LEU A 3 49.39 -11.22 12.74
CA LEU A 3 48.18 -11.28 13.59
C LEU A 3 46.93 -10.49 13.11
N PHE A 4 45.86 -11.26 12.88
CA PHE A 4 44.52 -10.86 12.46
C PHE A 4 43.90 -9.70 13.26
N GLY A 5 43.28 -8.75 12.54
CA GLY A 5 42.45 -7.68 13.10
C GLY A 5 41.23 -7.39 12.23
N SER A 6 40.13 -8.08 12.49
CA SER A 6 38.81 -7.82 11.90
C SER A 6 38.33 -6.40 12.19
N ARG A 7 37.96 -5.64 11.16
CA ARG A 7 37.20 -4.39 11.30
C ARG A 7 36.20 -4.19 10.16
N ARG A 8 35.01 -4.75 10.40
CA ARG A 8 33.66 -4.24 10.08
C ARG A 8 33.57 -3.14 9.01
N THR A 9 33.12 -3.53 7.81
CA THR A 9 32.51 -2.61 6.85
C THR A 9 31.07 -2.32 7.28
N HIS A 10 30.81 -1.11 7.77
CA HIS A 10 29.45 -0.62 7.96
C HIS A 10 28.91 -0.17 6.60
N THR A 11 28.22 -1.06 5.88
CA THR A 11 27.47 -0.67 4.69
C THR A 11 26.23 0.10 5.13
N VAL A 12 26.35 1.42 5.17
CA VAL A 12 25.21 2.32 5.35
C VAL A 12 24.37 2.22 4.08
N GLY A 13 23.36 1.35 4.09
CA GLY A 13 22.39 1.23 3.02
C GLY A 13 21.51 2.47 2.98
N THR A 14 21.98 3.53 2.33
CA THR A 14 21.14 4.67 1.96
C THR A 14 20.06 4.13 1.04
N THR A 15 18.85 3.94 1.58
CA THR A 15 17.70 3.52 0.78
C THR A 15 17.34 4.72 -0.10
N THR A 16 17.97 4.79 -1.27
CA THR A 16 17.64 5.73 -2.34
C THR A 16 16.23 5.41 -2.81
N THR A 17 15.26 5.99 -2.10
CA THR A 17 13.88 6.00 -2.56
C THR A 17 13.85 6.98 -3.72
N SER A 18 14.25 6.48 -4.89
CA SER A 18 14.15 7.19 -6.17
C SER A 18 12.67 7.42 -6.43
N SER A 19 12.18 8.52 -5.88
CA SER A 19 10.90 9.12 -6.18
C SER A 19 10.96 9.56 -7.64
N ARG A 20 10.73 8.61 -8.57
CA ARG A 20 10.34 8.93 -9.94
C ARG A 20 9.06 9.74 -9.82
N ARG A 21 9.22 11.07 -9.86
CA ARG A 21 8.15 12.05 -9.97
C ARG A 21 7.37 11.65 -11.21
N ARG A 22 6.24 10.97 -11.03
CA ARG A 22 5.29 10.72 -12.11
C ARG A 22 4.61 12.05 -12.40
N GLY A 23 5.27 12.87 -13.21
CA GLY A 23 4.60 13.91 -13.97
C GLY A 23 3.61 13.22 -14.90
N GLY A 24 2.34 13.55 -14.75
CA GLY A 24 1.27 12.94 -15.55
C GLY A 24 -0.05 13.65 -15.31
N GLY A 25 -0.28 14.71 -16.08
CA GLY A 25 -1.57 15.31 -16.45
C GLY A 25 -2.57 15.57 -15.33
N LEU A 26 -2.83 16.85 -15.03
CA LEU A 26 -3.90 17.30 -14.11
C LEU A 26 -5.33 17.00 -14.62
N PHE A 27 -5.49 16.37 -15.77
CA PHE A 27 -6.79 16.07 -16.38
C PHE A 27 -6.96 14.56 -16.56
N HIS A 28 -7.23 13.86 -15.46
CA HIS A 28 -7.64 12.46 -15.53
C HIS A 28 -9.13 12.38 -15.23
N ARG A 29 -9.89 11.95 -16.24
CA ARG A 29 -11.24 11.37 -16.08
C ARG A 29 -11.21 10.46 -14.84
N ARG A 30 -12.28 10.45 -14.03
CA ARG A 30 -12.36 9.62 -12.81
C ARG A 30 -12.22 8.14 -13.20
N ASP A 31 -10.99 7.64 -13.13
CA ASP A 31 -10.67 6.23 -13.37
C ASP A 31 -11.41 5.40 -12.32
N LYS A 32 -12.36 4.55 -12.76
CA LYS A 32 -13.11 3.65 -11.88
C LYS A 32 -12.19 2.79 -11.00
N ASP A 33 -10.99 2.48 -11.50
CA ASP A 33 -9.95 1.75 -10.77
C ASP A 33 -9.31 2.56 -9.65
N ARG A 34 -9.10 3.88 -9.84
CA ARG A 34 -8.60 4.75 -8.77
C ARG A 34 -9.65 4.93 -7.68
N VAL A 35 -10.91 5.08 -8.08
CA VAL A 35 -12.04 5.19 -7.15
C VAL A 35 -12.18 3.92 -6.30
N ALA A 36 -12.15 2.74 -6.93
CA ALA A 36 -12.15 1.46 -6.21
C ALA A 36 -10.94 1.32 -5.27
N GLY A 37 -9.76 1.75 -5.71
CA GLY A 37 -8.56 1.80 -4.87
C GLY A 37 -8.74 2.68 -3.62
N GLY A 38 -9.40 3.83 -3.76
CA GLY A 38 -9.74 4.72 -2.65
C GLY A 38 -10.67 4.07 -1.63
N TYR A 39 -11.75 3.42 -2.09
CA TYR A 39 -12.65 2.69 -1.19
C TYR A 39 -11.95 1.53 -0.49
N LYS A 40 -11.10 0.79 -1.19
CA LYS A 40 -10.29 -0.28 -0.58
C LYS A 40 -9.35 0.26 0.50
N ALA A 41 -8.74 1.42 0.27
CA ALA A 41 -7.89 2.08 1.27
C ALA A 41 -8.71 2.44 2.52
N ALA A 42 -9.92 3.01 2.34
CA ALA A 42 -10.84 3.33 3.43
C ALA A 42 -11.24 2.11 4.27
N LEU A 43 -11.35 0.91 3.67
CA LEU A 43 -11.63 -0.33 4.41
C LEU A 43 -10.47 -0.78 5.30
N SER A 44 -9.23 -0.49 4.90
CA SER A 44 -8.01 -0.88 5.60
C SER A 44 -7.50 0.18 6.58
N ASN A 45 -7.95 1.42 6.45
CA ASN A 45 -7.49 2.53 7.29
C ASN A 45 -8.14 2.42 8.69
N PRO A 46 -7.35 2.27 9.77
CA PRO A 46 -7.89 2.22 11.13
C PRO A 46 -8.64 3.51 11.52
N ASN A 47 -8.27 4.65 10.93
CA ASN A 47 -8.86 5.95 11.25
C ASN A 47 -10.19 6.20 10.51
N THR A 48 -10.65 5.26 9.69
CA THR A 48 -11.93 5.40 8.98
C THR A 48 -13.09 4.96 9.87
N THR A 49 -14.09 5.83 9.97
CA THR A 49 -15.33 5.60 10.73
C THR A 49 -16.07 4.32 10.29
N ARG A 50 -16.92 3.79 11.17
CA ARG A 50 -17.75 2.61 10.83
C ARG A 50 -18.68 2.89 9.65
N SER A 51 -19.31 4.07 9.62
CA SER A 51 -20.18 4.51 8.53
C SER A 51 -19.40 4.64 7.21
N GLY A 52 -18.22 5.26 7.22
CA GLY A 52 -17.36 5.39 6.04
C GLY A 52 -16.92 4.04 5.47
N ARG A 53 -16.61 3.06 6.34
CA ARG A 53 -16.31 1.68 5.89
C ARG A 53 -17.54 0.98 5.32
N LYS A 54 -18.74 1.20 5.89
CA LYS A 54 -20.00 0.64 5.33
C LYS A 54 -20.28 1.20 3.94
N HIS A 55 -20.12 2.51 3.76
CA HIS A 55 -20.21 3.19 2.48
C HIS A 55 -19.23 2.59 1.47
N ALA A 56 -17.93 2.52 1.81
CA ALA A 56 -16.91 1.99 0.92
C ALA A 56 -17.19 0.54 0.45
N LYS A 57 -17.74 -0.31 1.34
CA LYS A 57 -18.18 -1.67 0.94
C LYS A 57 -19.35 -1.63 -0.04
N HIS A 58 -20.33 -0.77 0.20
CA HIS A 58 -21.49 -0.63 -0.68
C HIS A 58 -21.07 -0.21 -2.10
N GLU A 59 -20.21 0.80 -2.21
CA GLU A 59 -19.70 1.29 -3.50
C GLU A 59 -18.88 0.25 -4.24
N LEU A 60 -17.97 -0.44 -3.55
CA LEU A 60 -17.19 -1.53 -4.16
C LEU A 60 -18.09 -2.64 -4.67
N ARG A 61 -19.20 -2.94 -3.98
CA ARG A 61 -20.19 -3.93 -4.45
C ARG A 61 -20.97 -3.40 -5.65
N ALA A 62 -21.43 -2.15 -5.62
CA ALA A 62 -22.13 -1.50 -6.73
C ALA A 62 -21.26 -1.43 -8.00
N MET A 63 -19.94 -1.29 -7.85
CA MET A 63 -18.98 -1.31 -8.95
C MET A 63 -18.64 -2.72 -9.48
N GLY A 64 -19.31 -3.78 -9.00
CA GLY A 64 -19.01 -5.17 -9.37
C GLY A 64 -17.71 -5.72 -8.76
N ARG A 65 -17.07 -4.95 -7.85
CA ARG A 65 -15.82 -5.30 -7.16
C ARG A 65 -16.06 -5.88 -5.78
N GLY A 66 -17.12 -6.68 -5.63
CA GLY A 66 -17.49 -7.32 -4.35
C GLY A 66 -16.33 -8.09 -3.70
N ARG A 67 -15.45 -8.70 -4.51
CA ARG A 67 -14.25 -9.42 -4.04
C ARG A 67 -13.23 -8.52 -3.32
N GLU A 68 -13.18 -7.23 -3.65
CA GLU A 68 -12.24 -6.26 -3.06
C GLU A 68 -12.75 -5.66 -1.74
N THR A 69 -14.00 -5.96 -1.35
CA THR A 69 -14.58 -5.51 -0.06
C THR A 69 -13.97 -6.22 1.16
N HIS A 70 -13.30 -7.37 0.94
CA HIS A 70 -12.73 -8.18 2.01
C HIS A 70 -11.24 -7.83 2.21
N VAL A 71 -10.96 -7.14 3.31
CA VAL A 71 -9.59 -6.93 3.78
C VAL A 71 -9.21 -8.14 4.65
N PRO A 72 -8.10 -8.86 4.35
CA PRO A 72 -7.71 -10.05 5.09
C PRO A 72 -7.60 -9.76 6.59
N PHE A 73 -8.00 -10.70 7.44
CA PHE A 73 -7.93 -10.53 8.90
C PHE A 73 -6.52 -10.14 9.36
N MET A 74 -5.49 -10.81 8.83
CA MET A 74 -4.09 -10.49 9.10
C MET A 74 -3.70 -9.04 8.73
N THR A 75 -4.27 -8.48 7.67
CA THR A 75 -4.02 -7.07 7.31
C THR A 75 -4.57 -6.11 8.36
N LYS A 76 -5.70 -6.45 9.00
CA LYS A 76 -6.29 -5.66 10.08
C LYS A 76 -5.47 -5.79 11.35
N VAL A 77 -5.10 -7.02 11.73
CA VAL A 77 -4.31 -7.30 12.94
C VAL A 77 -2.95 -6.60 12.87
N LYS A 78 -2.21 -6.77 11.78
CA LYS A 78 -0.89 -6.13 11.62
C LYS A 78 -0.98 -4.61 11.66
N ARG A 79 -2.03 -4.01 11.08
CA ARG A 79 -2.27 -2.56 11.17
C ARG A 79 -2.64 -2.09 12.57
N ALA A 80 -3.46 -2.86 13.30
CA ALA A 80 -3.82 -2.55 14.68
C ALA A 80 -2.59 -2.58 15.61
N LEU A 81 -1.63 -3.46 15.33
CA LEU A 81 -0.37 -3.59 16.05
C LEU A 81 0.74 -2.64 15.56
N GLY A 82 0.43 -1.71 14.64
CA GLY A 82 1.43 -0.80 14.07
C GLY A 82 2.45 -1.46 13.12
N ILE A 83 2.36 -2.77 12.91
CA ILE A 83 3.21 -3.55 11.99
C ILE A 83 2.72 -3.29 10.56
N ARG A 84 3.24 -2.25 9.93
CA ARG A 84 2.94 -1.92 8.53
C ARG A 84 3.52 -3.00 7.62
N SER A 85 2.75 -4.03 7.33
CA SER A 85 3.02 -4.91 6.19
C SER A 85 2.84 -4.10 4.92
N THR A 86 3.93 -3.80 4.24
CA THR A 86 3.90 -3.33 2.87
C THR A 86 3.91 -4.54 1.94
N PRO A 87 2.76 -5.06 1.47
CA PRO A 87 2.77 -5.62 0.14
C PRO A 87 2.79 -4.40 -0.77
N ARG A 88 3.99 -3.88 -1.07
CA ARG A 88 4.15 -3.05 -2.26
C ARG A 88 3.89 -4.03 -3.41
N ASN A 89 2.63 -4.12 -3.84
CA ASN A 89 2.30 -4.78 -5.09
C ASN A 89 3.00 -3.96 -6.18
N THR A 90 4.24 -4.34 -6.46
CA THR A 90 4.94 -3.93 -7.67
C THR A 90 4.09 -4.48 -8.79
N ARG A 91 3.26 -3.61 -9.40
CA ARG A 91 2.68 -3.90 -10.70
C ARG A 91 3.87 -4.29 -11.59
N ARG A 92 4.02 -5.59 -11.86
CA ARG A 92 4.85 -6.09 -12.94
C ARG A 92 4.22 -5.55 -14.21
N THR A 93 4.68 -4.39 -14.66
CA THR A 93 4.50 -3.97 -16.04
C THR A 93 5.17 -5.06 -16.87
N ARG A 94 4.39 -5.90 -17.54
CA ARG A 94 4.92 -6.75 -18.60
C ARG A 94 4.94 -5.90 -19.87
N TYR A 95 6.09 -5.94 -20.52
CA TYR A 95 6.53 -5.23 -21.73
C TYR A 95 6.83 -3.75 -21.54
#